data_AF-A0A0M3AAX9-F1
#
_entry.id   AF-A0A0M3AAX9-F1
#
_cell.length_a   1.000
_cell.length_b   1.000
_cell.length_c   1.000
_cell.angle_alpha   90.00
_cell.angle_beta   90.00
_cell.angle_gamma   90.00
#
_symmetry.space_group_name_H-M   'P 1'
#
loop_
_entity.id
_entity.type
_entity.pdbx_description
1 polymer ?
#
loop_
_entity_poly.entity_id
_entity_poly.type
_entity_poly.pdbx_seq_one_letter_code
_entity_poly.pdbx_strand_id
1 'polypeptide(L)'
;MNGFKKAKILSYDAQNRTAKIHIPGLTDGASTGLTATFAYPVGDSDKDTEREILEGEDVYIFFENNEQSRPVIAFYSSHSKGAVVDTRRIRQENIELLARSKATIEAPSIELKGETKITGNEQVTGNVIVGSGATGVFSNVFGKTLTIADGIVIQIS
;
A
#
# COMPACT_ATOMS: atom_id res chain seq x y z
N MET A 1 4.97 -29.02 20.87
CA MET A 1 3.57 -28.79 20.48
C MET A 1 3.63 -27.86 19.29
N ASN A 2 3.58 -28.43 18.08
CA ASN A 2 4.01 -27.76 16.86
C ASN A 2 2.77 -27.22 16.15
N GLY A 3 2.52 -25.92 16.28
CA GLY A 3 1.39 -25.29 15.61
C GLY A 3 1.30 -23.81 15.94
N PHE A 4 0.51 -23.11 15.14
CA PHE A 4 0.25 -21.70 15.36
C PHE A 4 -0.60 -21.48 16.62
N LYS A 5 -0.35 -20.38 17.33
CA LYS A 5 -1.15 -19.89 18.46
C LYS A 5 -1.75 -18.54 18.12
N LYS A 6 -2.94 -18.25 18.63
CA LYS A 6 -3.53 -16.92 18.52
C LYS A 6 -2.82 -15.95 19.45
N ALA A 7 -2.61 -14.73 18.96
CA ALA A 7 -2.12 -13.59 19.73
C ALA A 7 -2.80 -12.31 19.22
N LYS A 8 -2.62 -11.22 19.95
CA LYS A 8 -3.08 -9.88 19.57
C LYS A 8 -1.88 -8.93 19.53
N ILE A 9 -1.80 -8.10 18.49
CA ILE A 9 -0.81 -7.02 18.41
C ILE A 9 -1.22 -5.92 19.38
N LEU A 10 -0.33 -5.57 20.31
CA LEU A 10 -0.52 -4.47 21.26
C LEU A 10 0.09 -3.17 20.75
N SER A 11 1.28 -3.24 20.16
CA SER A 11 1.94 -2.11 19.53
C SER A 11 2.95 -2.56 18.48
N TYR A 12 3.29 -1.66 17.54
CA TYR A 12 4.26 -1.90 16.48
C TYR A 12 5.45 -0.94 16.57
N ASP A 13 6.66 -1.50 16.48
CA ASP A 13 7.90 -0.76 16.31
C ASP A 13 8.39 -0.92 14.87
N ALA A 14 8.12 0.10 14.06
CA ALA A 14 8.48 0.13 12.65
C ALA A 14 9.99 0.09 12.43
N GLN A 15 10.79 0.77 13.26
CA GLN A 15 12.24 0.84 13.07
C GLN A 15 12.90 -0.52 13.26
N ASN A 16 12.46 -1.26 14.29
CA ASN A 16 13.03 -2.57 14.62
C ASN A 16 12.30 -3.73 13.95
N ARG A 17 11.21 -3.48 13.21
CA ARG A 17 10.34 -4.51 12.61
C ARG A 17 9.89 -5.56 13.64
N THR A 18 9.45 -5.08 14.81
CA THR A 18 8.91 -5.94 15.88
C THR A 18 7.58 -5.43 16.38
N ALA A 19 6.83 -6.29 17.06
CA ALA A 19 5.60 -5.92 17.72
C ALA A 19 5.56 -6.44 19.15
N LYS A 20 4.88 -5.71 20.04
CA LYS A 20 4.43 -6.26 21.31
C LYS A 20 3.17 -7.07 21.08
N ILE A 21 3.14 -8.29 21.59
CA ILE A 21 1.99 -9.17 21.46
C ILE A 21 1.48 -9.66 22.81
N HIS A 22 0.17 -9.86 22.87
CA HIS A 22 -0.50 -10.57 23.94
C HIS A 22 -0.90 -11.97 23.45
N ILE A 23 -0.46 -13.00 24.18
CA ILE A 23 -0.82 -14.40 23.96
C ILE A 23 -1.73 -14.81 25.13
N PRO A 24 -3.03 -15.08 24.88
CA PRO A 24 -3.96 -15.49 25.93
C PRO A 24 -3.46 -16.71 26.70
N GLY A 25 -3.51 -16.64 28.03
CA GLY A 25 -3.05 -17.69 28.95
C GLY A 25 -1.54 -17.75 29.19
N LEU A 26 -0.72 -17.08 28.37
CA LEU A 26 0.75 -17.06 28.54
C LEU A 26 1.27 -15.71 29.04
N THR A 27 0.68 -14.62 28.57
CA THR A 27 1.08 -13.25 28.92
C THR A 27 0.00 -12.51 29.71
N ASP A 28 -0.96 -13.24 30.28
CA ASP A 28 -2.04 -12.65 31.06
C ASP A 28 -1.47 -11.96 32.30
N GLY A 29 -1.89 -10.71 32.55
CA GLY A 29 -1.38 -9.89 33.66
C GLY A 29 -0.04 -9.19 33.40
N ALA A 30 0.64 -9.46 32.28
CA ALA A 30 1.82 -8.70 31.87
C ALA A 30 1.41 -7.38 31.20
N SER A 31 1.93 -6.26 31.68
CA SER A 31 1.56 -4.92 31.18
C SER A 31 2.14 -4.59 29.80
N THR A 32 3.19 -5.28 29.36
CA THR A 32 3.97 -4.91 28.16
C THR A 32 3.95 -5.95 27.04
N GLY A 33 3.36 -7.14 27.27
CA GLY A 33 3.37 -8.24 26.31
C GLY A 33 4.77 -8.81 26.00
N LEU A 34 4.86 -9.74 25.05
CA LEU A 34 6.12 -10.28 24.53
C LEU A 34 6.51 -9.59 23.23
N THR A 35 7.81 -9.40 22.99
CA THR A 35 8.30 -8.92 21.70
C THR A 35 8.27 -10.07 20.70
N ALA A 36 7.66 -9.86 19.53
CA ALA A 36 7.65 -10.79 18.40
C ALA A 36 8.26 -10.15 17.16
N THR A 37 8.88 -10.98 16.32
CA THR A 37 9.28 -10.63 14.95
C THR A 37 8.19 -11.04 13.96
N PHE A 38 8.39 -10.74 12.67
CA PHE A 38 7.46 -11.09 11.60
C PHE A 38 8.08 -12.09 10.63
N ALA A 39 7.28 -13.06 10.19
CA ALA A 39 7.64 -13.90 9.06
C ALA A 39 7.25 -13.17 7.77
N TYR A 40 8.26 -12.76 7.01
CA TYR A 40 8.06 -12.15 5.70
C TYR A 40 7.91 -13.23 4.62
N PRO A 41 6.95 -13.10 3.69
CA PRO A 41 6.89 -13.97 2.52
C PRO A 41 8.17 -13.86 1.69
N VAL A 42 8.58 -14.97 1.08
CA VAL A 42 9.69 -14.94 0.11
C VAL A 42 9.33 -13.97 -1.02
N GLY A 43 10.17 -12.95 -1.21
CA GLY A 43 9.96 -11.86 -2.18
C GLY A 43 9.66 -10.50 -1.56
N ASP A 44 9.09 -10.47 -0.35
CA ASP A 44 8.78 -9.24 0.38
C ASP A 44 9.82 -9.01 1.48
N SER A 45 11.06 -8.79 1.07
CA SER A 45 12.16 -8.49 1.99
C SER A 45 11.87 -7.19 2.74
N ASP A 46 11.97 -7.20 4.07
CA ASP A 46 11.78 -6.04 4.94
C ASP A 46 12.81 -4.92 4.73
N LYS A 47 13.93 -5.25 4.06
CA LYS A 47 14.93 -4.29 3.56
C LYS A 47 14.52 -3.54 2.29
N ASP A 48 13.51 -4.04 1.58
CA ASP A 48 13.07 -3.51 0.27
C ASP A 48 11.65 -2.92 0.37
N THR A 49 10.77 -3.55 1.15
CA THR A 49 9.38 -3.13 1.28
C THR A 49 8.85 -3.26 2.71
N GLU A 50 8.11 -2.25 3.15
CA GLU A 50 7.38 -2.25 4.41
C GLU A 50 5.91 -2.62 4.16
N ARG A 51 5.32 -3.36 5.10
CA ARG A 51 3.87 -3.57 5.17
C ARG A 51 3.33 -2.90 6.43
N GLU A 52 2.27 -2.10 6.28
CA GLU A 52 1.64 -1.41 7.40
C GLU A 52 1.08 -2.45 8.37
N ILE A 53 1.46 -2.32 9.64
CA ILE A 53 0.99 -3.19 10.72
C ILE A 53 0.11 -2.36 11.65
N LEU A 54 -1.17 -2.76 11.76
CA LEU A 54 -2.13 -2.11 12.63
C LEU A 54 -2.15 -2.74 14.02
N GLU A 55 -2.21 -1.89 15.04
CA GLU A 55 -2.38 -2.29 16.43
C GLU A 55 -3.79 -2.86 16.67
N GLY A 56 -3.91 -3.75 17.67
CA GLY A 56 -5.18 -4.38 18.06
C GLY A 56 -5.57 -5.59 17.21
N GLU A 57 -4.90 -5.81 16.08
CA GLU A 57 -5.17 -6.91 15.16
C GLU A 57 -4.88 -8.28 15.78
N ASP A 58 -5.75 -9.24 15.47
CA ASP A 58 -5.56 -10.64 15.87
C ASP A 58 -4.67 -11.36 14.86
N VAL A 59 -3.72 -12.13 15.36
CA VAL A 59 -2.71 -12.81 14.53
C VAL A 59 -2.49 -14.25 14.97
N TYR A 60 -1.90 -15.02 14.08
CA TYR A 60 -1.30 -16.31 14.36
C TYR A 60 0.21 -16.16 14.49
N ILE A 61 0.75 -16.69 15.58
CA ILE A 61 2.19 -16.78 15.85
C ILE A 61 2.66 -18.23 15.87
N PHE A 62 3.94 -18.45 15.64
CA PHE A 62 4.62 -19.68 16.04
C PHE A 62 5.87 -19.32 16.86
N PHE A 63 6.46 -20.32 17.50
CA PHE A 63 7.70 -20.15 18.24
C PHE A 63 8.85 -20.71 17.44
N GLU A 64 9.81 -19.85 17.08
CA GLU A 64 10.99 -20.26 16.34
C GLU A 64 11.79 -21.29 17.15
N ASN A 65 12.16 -22.41 16.53
CA ASN A 65 12.82 -23.54 17.20
C ASN A 65 12.08 -24.07 18.45
N ASN A 66 10.76 -23.85 18.53
CA ASN A 66 9.93 -24.14 19.71
C ASN A 66 10.34 -23.37 20.98
N GLU A 67 11.05 -22.24 20.84
CA GLU A 67 11.46 -21.40 21.96
C GLU A 67 10.41 -20.33 22.26
N GLN A 68 9.77 -20.39 23.44
CA GLN A 68 8.66 -19.49 23.79
C GLN A 68 9.07 -18.01 23.91
N SER A 69 10.35 -17.75 24.14
CA SER A 69 10.95 -16.40 24.14
C SER A 69 11.04 -15.79 22.74
N ARG A 70 10.83 -16.58 21.67
CA ARG A 70 10.99 -16.17 20.26
C ARG A 70 9.71 -16.36 19.45
N PRO A 71 8.63 -15.63 19.79
CA PRO A 71 7.43 -15.64 18.97
C PRO A 71 7.68 -14.94 17.62
N VAL A 72 7.10 -15.50 16.57
CA VAL A 72 7.12 -14.95 15.21
C VAL A 72 5.67 -14.86 14.72
N ILE A 73 5.24 -13.66 14.35
CA ILE A 73 3.93 -13.40 13.73
C ILE A 73 3.97 -13.88 12.29
N ALA A 74 3.05 -14.77 11.92
CA ALA A 74 3.00 -15.36 10.59
C ALA A 74 1.85 -14.81 9.74
N PHE A 75 0.65 -14.72 10.32
CA PHE A 75 -0.56 -14.37 9.58
C PHE A 75 -1.51 -13.53 10.42
N TYR A 76 -2.33 -12.70 9.77
CA TYR A 76 -3.53 -12.19 10.40
C TYR A 76 -4.55 -13.32 10.62
N SER A 77 -5.26 -13.26 11.74
CA SER A 77 -6.42 -14.09 12.02
C SER A 77 -7.65 -13.51 11.32
N SER A 78 -8.55 -14.36 10.85
CA SER A 78 -9.86 -13.89 10.41
C SER A 78 -10.64 -13.29 11.59
N HIS A 79 -11.25 -12.13 11.37
CA HIS A 79 -12.18 -11.49 12.31
C HIS A 79 -13.56 -12.15 12.35
N SER A 80 -13.85 -13.09 11.44
CA SER A 80 -15.12 -13.83 11.27
C SER A 80 -16.36 -12.98 10.93
N LYS A 81 -16.43 -11.72 11.36
CA LYS A 81 -17.52 -10.76 11.09
C LYS A 81 -16.95 -9.40 10.71
N GLY A 82 -17.66 -8.66 9.86
CA GLY A 82 -17.25 -7.31 9.45
C GLY A 82 -16.08 -7.27 8.46
N ALA A 83 -15.71 -8.41 7.87
CA ALA A 83 -14.69 -8.46 6.84
C ALA A 83 -15.12 -7.65 5.60
N VAL A 84 -14.16 -6.95 5.01
CA VAL A 84 -14.35 -6.20 3.78
C VAL A 84 -14.54 -7.19 2.63
N VAL A 85 -15.51 -6.92 1.76
CA VAL A 85 -15.83 -7.74 0.57
C VAL A 85 -15.44 -6.95 -0.68
N ASP A 86 -14.92 -7.65 -1.70
CA ASP A 86 -14.56 -7.13 -3.03
C ASP A 86 -13.57 -5.96 -3.08
N THR A 87 -12.92 -5.61 -1.97
CA THR A 87 -11.96 -4.50 -1.91
C THR A 87 -10.63 -4.97 -1.32
N ARG A 88 -9.56 -4.89 -2.10
CA ARG A 88 -8.18 -4.96 -1.61
C ARG A 88 -7.64 -3.55 -1.38
N ARG A 89 -7.00 -3.33 -0.24
CA ARG A 89 -6.33 -2.06 0.10
C ARG A 89 -4.83 -2.27 0.25
N ILE A 90 -4.08 -1.32 -0.29
CA ILE A 90 -2.65 -1.15 -0.01
C ILE A 90 -2.57 0.18 0.74
N ARG A 91 -1.89 0.18 1.89
CA ARG A 91 -1.76 1.33 2.78
C ARG A 91 -0.33 1.44 3.24
N GLN A 92 0.19 2.65 3.12
CA GLN A 92 1.50 3.08 3.57
C GLN A 92 1.52 4.60 3.62
N GLU A 93 2.49 5.15 4.34
CA GLU A 93 2.83 6.58 4.26
C GLU A 93 3.27 6.95 2.83
N ASN A 94 4.08 6.10 2.19
CA ASN A 94 4.55 6.26 0.81
C ASN A 94 4.36 4.96 0.02
N ILE A 95 3.93 5.06 -1.24
CA ILE A 95 3.78 3.92 -2.14
C ILE A 95 4.56 4.19 -3.43
N GLU A 96 5.48 3.28 -3.76
CA GLU A 96 6.20 3.26 -5.03
C GLU A 96 5.79 2.03 -5.86
N LEU A 97 5.49 2.24 -7.16
CA LEU A 97 5.24 1.16 -8.11
C LEU A 97 6.41 1.06 -9.09
N LEU A 98 7.35 0.17 -8.81
CA LEU A 98 8.58 -0.01 -9.59
C LEU A 98 8.48 -1.24 -10.49
N ALA A 99 8.30 -1.03 -11.79
CA ALA A 99 8.25 -2.10 -12.80
C ALA A 99 9.47 -2.04 -13.73
N ARG A 100 10.07 -3.20 -14.03
CA ARG A 100 11.27 -3.28 -14.90
C ARG A 100 10.96 -3.17 -16.40
N SER A 101 9.72 -3.37 -16.81
CA SER A 101 9.34 -3.37 -18.23
C SER A 101 8.04 -2.62 -18.47
N LYS A 102 6.95 -3.02 -17.79
CA LYS A 102 5.63 -2.40 -17.98
C LYS A 102 4.81 -2.52 -16.69
N ALA A 103 4.10 -1.44 -16.35
CA ALA A 103 2.98 -1.46 -15.42
C ALA A 103 1.68 -1.22 -16.21
N THR A 104 0.62 -1.98 -15.94
CA THR A 104 -0.70 -1.83 -16.57
C THR A 104 -1.76 -1.79 -15.49
N ILE A 105 -2.70 -0.85 -15.61
CA ILE A 105 -3.88 -0.75 -14.75
C ILE A 105 -5.09 -0.83 -15.68
N GLU A 106 -5.92 -1.86 -15.50
CA GLU A 106 -7.13 -2.08 -16.29
C GLU A 106 -8.33 -2.06 -15.34
N ALA A 107 -9.20 -1.07 -15.52
CA ALA A 107 -10.42 -0.91 -14.77
C ALA A 107 -11.41 -0.04 -15.58
N PRO A 108 -12.72 -0.17 -15.38
CA PRO A 108 -13.70 0.73 -15.99
C PRO A 108 -13.51 2.20 -15.62
N SER A 109 -12.95 2.47 -14.43
CA SER A 109 -12.64 3.80 -13.94
C SER A 109 -11.41 3.80 -13.05
N ILE A 110 -10.55 4.80 -13.19
CA ILE A 110 -9.41 5.08 -12.30
C ILE A 110 -9.61 6.48 -11.73
N GLU A 111 -9.74 6.58 -10.41
CA GLU A 111 -9.88 7.86 -9.69
C GLU A 111 -8.57 8.21 -8.99
N LEU A 112 -8.04 9.40 -9.28
CA LEU A 112 -6.84 9.96 -8.64
C LEU A 112 -7.24 11.18 -7.82
N LYS A 113 -6.82 11.24 -6.55
CA LYS A 113 -7.07 12.37 -5.65
C LYS A 113 -5.75 12.96 -5.22
N GLY A 114 -5.45 14.15 -5.74
CA GLY A 114 -4.19 14.87 -5.51
C GLY A 114 -3.60 15.43 -6.81
N GLU A 115 -2.44 16.07 -6.70
CA GLU A 115 -1.68 16.52 -7.86
C GLU A 115 -1.09 15.32 -8.61
N THR A 116 -1.15 15.34 -9.95
CA THR A 116 -0.55 14.32 -10.81
C THR A 116 0.55 14.95 -11.66
N LYS A 117 1.74 14.33 -11.65
CA LYS A 117 2.88 14.76 -12.47
C LYS A 117 3.31 13.65 -13.42
N ILE A 118 3.30 13.95 -14.72
CA ILE A 118 3.78 13.05 -15.77
C ILE A 118 5.07 13.65 -16.34
N THR A 119 6.20 12.98 -16.12
CA THR A 119 7.51 13.43 -16.62
C THR A 119 7.79 12.94 -18.05
N GLY A 120 7.12 11.86 -18.47
CA GLY A 120 7.21 11.31 -19.82
C GLY A 120 6.14 11.88 -20.76
N ASN A 121 5.99 11.24 -21.93
CA ASN A 121 4.91 11.58 -22.85
C ASN A 121 3.59 10.97 -22.38
N GLU A 122 2.51 11.75 -22.43
CA GLU A 122 1.15 11.27 -22.23
C GLU A 122 0.47 11.09 -23.59
N GLN A 123 -0.21 9.95 -23.77
CA GLN A 123 -1.08 9.71 -24.92
C GLN A 123 -2.48 9.41 -24.43
N VAL A 124 -3.44 10.25 -24.82
CA VAL A 124 -4.86 10.05 -24.55
C VAL A 124 -5.58 9.80 -25.88
N THR A 125 -6.27 8.67 -25.98
CA THR A 125 -7.06 8.30 -27.17
C THR A 125 -8.52 8.72 -27.07
N GLY A 126 -9.02 8.92 -25.85
CA GLY A 126 -10.36 9.44 -25.58
C GLY A 126 -10.40 10.97 -25.44
N ASN A 127 -11.53 11.47 -24.96
CA ASN A 127 -11.69 12.89 -24.67
C ASN A 127 -11.03 13.26 -23.34
N VAL A 128 -10.36 14.42 -23.30
CA VAL A 128 -9.91 15.05 -22.06
C VAL A 128 -10.86 16.19 -21.72
N ILE A 129 -11.44 16.15 -20.53
CA ILE A 129 -12.23 17.27 -19.99
C ILE A 129 -11.40 17.89 -18.87
N VAL A 130 -11.04 19.16 -19.04
CA VAL A 130 -10.38 19.94 -18.00
C VAL A 130 -11.40 20.91 -17.42
N GLY A 131 -11.37 21.09 -16.10
CA GLY A 131 -12.15 22.12 -15.43
C GLY A 131 -11.65 23.52 -15.76
N SER A 132 -11.83 24.47 -14.84
CA SER A 132 -11.28 25.81 -14.97
C SER A 132 -9.74 25.80 -14.83
N GLY A 133 -9.01 26.33 -15.82
CA GLY A 133 -7.59 26.68 -15.64
C GLY A 133 -6.57 25.78 -16.35
N ALA A 134 -6.91 25.14 -17.48
CA ALA A 134 -5.91 24.53 -18.33
C ALA A 134 -4.95 25.61 -18.89
N THR A 135 -3.69 25.60 -18.47
CA THR A 135 -2.61 26.39 -19.08
C THR A 135 -1.60 25.45 -19.69
N GLY A 136 -1.42 25.50 -21.01
CA GLY A 136 -0.47 24.67 -21.73
C GLY A 136 0.18 25.44 -22.87
N VAL A 137 1.45 25.18 -23.13
CA VAL A 137 2.20 25.73 -24.26
C VAL A 137 2.51 24.57 -25.20
N PHE A 138 1.99 24.61 -26.42
CA PHE A 138 2.36 23.66 -27.46
C PHE A 138 3.62 24.16 -28.17
N SER A 139 4.79 23.63 -27.81
CA SER A 139 6.05 23.94 -28.49
C SER A 139 6.31 22.96 -29.64
N ASN A 140 6.66 23.47 -30.83
CA ASN A 140 6.99 22.69 -32.03
C ASN A 140 5.88 21.73 -32.51
N VAL A 141 4.75 22.30 -32.94
CA VAL A 141 3.73 21.55 -33.70
C VAL A 141 4.28 21.20 -35.09
N PHE A 142 5.03 20.11 -35.20
CA PHE A 142 5.58 19.67 -36.48
C PHE A 142 4.44 19.14 -37.37
N GLY A 143 4.08 19.90 -38.40
CA GLY A 143 3.11 19.50 -39.42
C GLY A 143 1.70 20.09 -39.34
N LYS A 144 1.45 21.13 -38.50
CA LYS A 144 0.34 22.13 -38.49
C LYS A 144 -0.39 22.27 -37.15
N THR A 145 -0.78 23.51 -36.83
CA THR A 145 -1.62 23.93 -35.71
C THR A 145 -3.08 23.47 -35.83
N LEU A 146 -3.64 22.95 -34.73
CA LEU A 146 -5.07 22.83 -34.48
C LEU A 146 -5.53 24.01 -33.62
N THR A 147 -6.51 24.77 -34.10
CA THR A 147 -7.24 25.77 -33.31
C THR A 147 -8.69 25.33 -33.27
N ILE A 148 -9.24 25.11 -32.07
CA ILE A 148 -10.66 24.85 -31.87
C ILE A 148 -11.33 26.24 -31.70
N ALA A 149 -12.62 26.40 -32.02
CA ALA A 149 -13.40 27.57 -31.64
C ALA A 149 -14.77 27.14 -31.10
N ASP A 150 -15.25 27.78 -30.02
CA ASP A 150 -16.01 27.23 -28.86
C ASP A 150 -15.19 26.28 -27.95
N GLY A 151 -13.96 26.02 -28.38
CA GLY A 151 -12.75 25.78 -27.62
C GLY A 151 -11.64 26.65 -28.20
N ILE A 152 -11.72 27.99 -28.11
CA ILE A 152 -10.72 28.89 -28.72
C ILE A 152 -9.39 28.88 -27.97
N VAL A 153 -8.31 28.53 -28.68
CA VAL A 153 -6.93 28.81 -28.28
C VAL A 153 -6.64 30.29 -28.54
N ILE A 154 -6.54 31.08 -27.46
CA ILE A 154 -6.20 32.50 -27.52
C ILE A 154 -4.67 32.60 -27.47
N GLN A 155 -4.11 32.99 -28.61
CA GLN A 155 -2.74 33.47 -28.83
C GLN A 155 -1.65 32.42 -29.07
N ILE A 156 -1.04 32.50 -30.26
CA ILE A 156 0.27 31.96 -30.59
C ILE A 156 1.18 33.19 -30.73
N SER A 157 2.12 33.37 -29.81
CA SER A 157 3.28 34.26 -30.00
C SER A 157 4.48 33.44 -30.44
#